data_AF-A0A5C3N850-F1
#
_entry.id   AF-A0A5C3N850-F1
#
_cell.length_a   1.000
_cell.length_b   1.000
_cell.length_c   1.000
_cell.angle_alpha   90.00
_cell.angle_beta   90.00
_cell.angle_gamma   90.00
#
_symmetry.space_group_name_H-M   'P 1'
#
loop_
_entity.id
_entity.type
_entity.pdbx_description
1 polymer ?
#
loop_
_entity_poly.entity_id
_entity_poly.type
_entity_poly.pdbx_seq_one_letter_code
_entity_poly.pdbx_strand_id
1 'polypeptide(L)'
;DAWDKYETGWDRIRSPDFDDALTFRSLPWLLTYVPKSPEDIHPHAIAFFLFSTLHSRDQPRKERIRGALLRWHPDRFGRVLERVQGEERDAVEEGVGIVTRCLNDLLTRE
;
A
#
# COMPACT_ATOMS: atom_id res chain seq x y z
N ASP A 1 10.11 -4.08 -12.53
CA ASP A 1 9.43 -2.76 -12.55
C ASP A 1 8.96 -2.33 -11.16
N ALA A 2 8.35 -1.15 -11.02
CA ALA A 2 7.84 -0.66 -9.73
C ALA A 2 6.73 -1.55 -9.15
N TRP A 3 5.90 -2.14 -10.02
CA TRP A 3 4.87 -3.11 -9.65
C TRP A 3 5.47 -4.41 -9.10
N ASP A 4 6.49 -4.99 -9.77
CA ASP A 4 7.14 -6.21 -9.28
C ASP A 4 7.81 -6.00 -7.92
N LYS A 5 8.41 -4.82 -7.70
CA LYS A 5 8.99 -4.45 -6.39
C LYS A 5 7.91 -4.36 -5.31
N TYR A 6 6.74 -3.83 -5.64
CA TYR A 6 5.60 -3.76 -4.74
C TYR A 6 5.07 -5.14 -4.37
N GLU A 7 4.84 -6.02 -5.36
CA GLU A 7 4.39 -7.40 -5.09
C GLU A 7 5.45 -8.19 -4.31
N THR A 8 6.74 -8.09 -4.69
CA THR A 8 7.84 -8.72 -3.95
C THR A 8 7.93 -8.20 -2.50
N GLY A 9 7.69 -6.91 -2.29
CA GLY A 9 7.63 -6.32 -0.96
C GLY A 9 6.50 -6.90 -0.12
N TRP A 10 5.32 -7.09 -0.72
CA TRP A 10 4.19 -7.74 -0.07
C TRP A 10 4.47 -9.20 0.27
N ASP A 11 5.06 -9.96 -0.64
CA ASP A 11 5.44 -11.35 -0.41
C ASP A 11 6.46 -11.45 0.72
N ARG A 12 7.45 -10.55 0.74
CA ARG A 12 8.45 -10.50 1.81
C ARG A 12 7.80 -10.24 3.17
N ILE A 13 6.98 -9.21 3.32
CA ILE A 13 6.39 -8.89 4.63
C ILE A 13 5.32 -9.89 5.05
N ARG A 14 4.75 -10.68 4.13
CA ARG A 14 3.79 -11.76 4.43
C ARG A 14 4.46 -13.10 4.68
N SER A 15 5.74 -13.24 4.34
CA SER A 15 6.51 -14.45 4.59
C SER A 15 6.51 -14.78 6.09
N PRO A 16 6.29 -16.05 6.47
CA PRO A 16 6.44 -16.50 7.85
C PRO A 16 7.88 -16.35 8.35
N ASP A 17 8.87 -16.34 7.45
CA ASP A 17 10.29 -16.21 7.78
C ASP A 17 10.74 -14.74 7.96
N PHE A 18 9.82 -13.78 7.87
CA PHE A 18 10.12 -12.37 8.13
C PHE A 18 10.03 -12.08 9.63
N ASP A 19 11.18 -12.23 10.29
CA ASP A 19 11.35 -12.05 11.75
C ASP A 19 11.54 -10.59 12.18
N ASP A 20 11.83 -9.68 11.24
CA ASP A 20 12.02 -8.26 11.56
C ASP A 20 10.69 -7.58 11.93
N ALA A 21 10.74 -6.62 12.85
CA ALA A 21 9.61 -5.74 13.10
C ALA A 21 9.34 -4.87 11.86
N LEU A 22 8.08 -4.76 11.46
CA LEU A 22 7.71 -3.87 10.36
C LEU A 22 7.85 -2.41 10.82
N THR A 23 8.34 -1.57 9.92
CA THR A 23 8.44 -0.12 10.10
C THR A 23 7.62 0.56 9.01
N PHE A 24 7.39 1.86 9.14
CA PHE A 24 6.74 2.64 8.09
C PHE A 24 7.45 2.49 6.74
N ARG A 25 8.79 2.48 6.75
CA ARG A 25 9.60 2.37 5.52
C ARG A 25 9.65 0.97 4.91
N SER A 26 9.45 -0.07 5.69
CA SER A 26 9.46 -1.45 5.19
C SER A 26 8.16 -1.83 4.49
N LEU A 27 7.10 -1.05 4.68
CA LEU A 27 5.83 -1.31 4.02
C LEU A 27 5.90 -1.04 2.52
N PRO A 28 5.36 -1.93 1.68
CA PRO A 28 5.27 -1.75 0.24
C PRO A 28 4.14 -0.77 -0.10
N TRP A 29 4.36 0.52 0.11
CA TRP A 29 3.40 1.57 -0.24
C TRP A 29 3.04 1.55 -1.74
N LEU A 30 1.83 2.01 -2.09
CA LEU A 30 1.38 2.22 -3.47
C LEU A 30 2.07 3.43 -4.12
N LEU A 31 3.40 3.47 -4.06
CA LEU A 31 4.24 4.58 -4.47
C LEU A 31 5.46 4.03 -5.21
N THR A 32 6.05 4.83 -6.10
CA THR A 32 7.29 4.47 -6.80
C THR A 32 8.55 4.76 -5.97
N TYR A 33 8.39 5.36 -4.80
CA TYR A 33 9.42 5.69 -3.83
C TYR A 33 9.02 5.21 -2.43
N VAL A 34 10.00 5.16 -1.52
CA VAL A 34 9.75 4.84 -0.11
C VAL A 34 9.46 6.15 0.64
N PRO A 35 8.23 6.40 1.10
CA PRO A 35 7.90 7.59 1.88
C PRO A 35 8.64 7.57 3.22
N LYS A 36 8.94 8.75 3.76
CA LYS A 36 9.61 8.91 5.05
C LYS A 36 8.61 9.08 6.19
N SER A 37 7.43 9.60 5.88
CA SER A 37 6.34 9.87 6.81
C SER A 37 4.99 9.91 6.06
N PRO A 38 3.85 9.96 6.77
CA PRO A 38 2.53 10.02 6.14
C PRO A 38 2.34 11.21 5.19
N GLU A 39 2.98 12.34 5.45
CA GLU A 39 2.89 13.55 4.64
C GLU A 39 3.47 13.36 3.23
N ASP A 40 4.42 12.44 3.07
CA ASP A 40 4.97 12.08 1.76
C ASP A 40 3.98 11.24 0.93
N ILE A 41 2.86 10.78 1.50
CA ILE A 41 1.88 9.96 0.78
C ILE A 41 0.87 10.87 0.09
N HIS A 42 1.01 11.01 -1.22
CA HIS A 42 0.13 11.87 -2.02
C HIS A 42 -0.86 11.09 -2.90
N PRO A 43 -2.15 11.49 -2.95
CA PRO A 43 -3.16 10.83 -3.78
C PRO A 43 -2.79 10.73 -5.26
N HIS A 44 -2.14 11.76 -5.82
CA HIS A 44 -1.71 11.75 -7.23
C HIS A 44 -0.63 10.68 -7.49
N ALA A 45 0.26 10.44 -6.52
CA ALA A 45 1.31 9.46 -6.63
C ALA A 45 0.76 8.02 -6.54
N ILE A 46 -0.25 7.82 -5.68
CA ILE A 46 -0.99 6.55 -5.60
C ILE A 46 -1.71 6.25 -6.93
N ALA A 47 -2.44 7.23 -7.46
CA ALA A 47 -3.13 7.08 -8.74
C ALA A 47 -2.15 6.80 -9.89
N PHE A 48 -1.02 7.52 -9.92
CA PHE A 48 0.03 7.31 -10.91
C PHE A 48 0.61 5.88 -10.84
N PHE A 49 0.89 5.39 -9.63
CA PHE A 49 1.38 4.03 -9.41
C PHE A 49 0.35 2.98 -9.89
N LEU A 50 -0.89 3.10 -9.43
CA LEU A 50 -1.97 2.12 -9.67
C LEU A 50 -2.36 2.01 -11.16
N PHE A 51 -2.37 3.14 -11.86
CA PHE A 51 -2.76 3.21 -13.28
C PHE A 51 -1.58 3.22 -14.25
N SER A 52 -0.35 3.01 -13.75
CA SER A 52 0.81 2.83 -14.61
C SER A 52 0.59 1.69 -15.62
N THR A 53 1.11 1.84 -16.83
CA THR A 53 1.08 0.80 -17.88
C THR A 53 1.99 -0.40 -17.55
N LEU A 54 2.84 -0.25 -16.52
CA LEU A 54 3.65 -1.34 -15.96
C LEU A 54 2.91 -2.11 -14.86
N HIS A 55 1.73 -1.64 -14.46
CA HIS A 55 0.84 -2.33 -13.53
C HIS A 55 -0.17 -3.15 -14.35
N SER A 56 -0.34 -4.44 -14.01
CA SER A 56 -1.26 -5.45 -14.58
C SER A 56 -1.98 -5.03 -15.86
N ARG A 57 -1.29 -5.08 -17.01
CA ARG A 57 -1.74 -4.52 -18.31
C ARG A 57 -3.16 -4.95 -18.73
N ASP A 58 -3.57 -6.14 -18.29
CA ASP A 58 -4.83 -6.77 -18.72
C ASP A 58 -6.01 -6.54 -17.75
N GLN A 59 -5.79 -5.85 -16.62
CA GLN A 59 -6.84 -5.59 -15.64
C GLN A 59 -7.48 -4.20 -15.81
N PRO A 60 -8.83 -4.10 -15.85
CA PRO A 60 -9.55 -2.83 -15.79
C PRO A 60 -9.16 -1.98 -14.57
N ARG A 61 -9.15 -0.65 -14.73
CA ARG A 61 -8.82 0.32 -13.67
C ARG A 61 -9.61 0.06 -12.38
N LYS A 62 -10.92 -0.18 -12.51
CA LYS A 62 -11.82 -0.50 -11.39
C LYS A 62 -11.42 -1.76 -10.62
N GLU A 63 -10.93 -2.79 -11.31
CA GLU A 63 -10.46 -4.03 -10.66
C GLU A 63 -9.14 -3.82 -9.93
N ARG A 64 -8.23 -3.03 -10.49
CA ARG A 64 -6.97 -2.66 -9.82
C ARG A 64 -7.24 -1.92 -8.51
N ILE A 65 -8.19 -0.97 -8.51
CA ILE A 65 -8.60 -0.24 -7.30
C ILE A 65 -9.18 -1.19 -6.26
N ARG A 66 -10.09 -2.09 -6.65
CA ARG A 66 -10.68 -3.08 -5.73
C ARG A 66 -9.63 -4.02 -5.15
N GLY A 67 -8.68 -4.49 -5.98
CA GLY A 67 -7.57 -5.33 -5.53
C GLY A 67 -6.70 -4.61 -4.49
N ALA A 68 -6.39 -3.33 -4.73
CA ALA A 68 -5.69 -2.51 -3.76
C ALA A 68 -6.50 -2.32 -2.46
N LEU A 69 -7.80 -2.00 -2.55
CA LEU A 69 -8.67 -1.87 -1.39
C LEU A 69 -8.72 -3.16 -0.56
N LEU A 70 -8.83 -4.33 -1.19
CA LEU A 70 -8.80 -5.61 -0.47
C LEU A 70 -7.51 -5.83 0.34
N ARG A 71 -6.41 -5.19 -0.06
CA ARG A 71 -5.11 -5.29 0.62
C ARG A 71 -4.93 -4.24 1.71
N TRP A 72 -5.39 -3.01 1.46
CA TRP A 72 -5.21 -1.86 2.34
C TRP A 72 -6.38 -1.59 3.29
N HIS A 73 -7.52 -2.29 3.12
CA HIS A 73 -8.66 -2.15 4.01
C HIS A 73 -8.28 -2.48 5.47
N PRO A 74 -8.71 -1.69 6.46
CA PRO A 74 -8.38 -1.88 7.88
C PRO A 74 -8.55 -3.32 8.38
N ASP A 75 -9.69 -3.98 8.09
CA ASP A 75 -9.94 -5.38 8.47
C ASP A 75 -8.85 -6.36 8.01
N ARG A 76 -8.26 -6.14 6.84
CA ARG A 76 -7.24 -7.02 6.25
C ARG A 76 -5.84 -6.58 6.66
N PHE A 77 -5.62 -5.28 6.74
CA PHE A 77 -4.33 -4.69 7.09
C PHE A 77 -3.99 -4.86 8.58
N GLY A 78 -4.98 -5.06 9.46
CA GLY A 78 -4.78 -5.24 10.90
C GLY A 78 -3.69 -6.27 11.27
N ARG A 79 -3.61 -7.40 10.54
CA ARG A 79 -2.57 -8.43 10.77
C ARG A 79 -1.15 -7.95 10.44
N VAL A 80 -1.02 -7.03 9.50
CA VAL A 80 0.27 -6.39 9.15
C VAL A 80 0.61 -5.37 10.22
N LEU A 81 -0.37 -4.56 10.62
CA LEU A 81 -0.24 -3.54 11.64
C LEU A 81 0.16 -4.12 13.01
N GLU A 82 -0.34 -5.31 13.36
CA GLU A 82 0.08 -6.04 14.58
C GLU A 82 1.59 -6.28 14.65
N ARG A 83 2.25 -6.45 13.49
CA ARG A 83 3.69 -6.69 13.36
C ARG A 83 4.53 -5.42 13.22
N VAL A 84 3.89 -4.24 13.20
CA VAL A 84 4.58 -2.96 13.13
C VAL A 84 5.14 -2.59 14.50
N GLN A 85 6.40 -2.15 14.52
CA GLN A 85 7.08 -1.63 15.70
C GLN A 85 6.23 -0.56 16.37
N GLY A 86 6.09 -0.63 17.70
CA GLY A 86 5.19 0.23 18.47
C GLY A 86 5.27 1.72 18.13
N GLU A 87 6.49 2.25 18.03
CA GLU A 87 6.77 3.67 17.74
C GLU A 87 6.36 4.10 16.32
N GLU A 88 6.24 3.15 15.39
CA GLU A 88 5.92 3.41 13.98
C GLU A 88 4.42 3.19 13.70
N ARG A 89 3.65 2.63 14.65
CA ARG A 89 2.25 2.23 14.43
C ARG A 89 1.37 3.41 14.04
N ASP A 90 1.47 4.53 14.75
CA ASP A 90 0.64 5.71 14.51
C ASP A 90 0.87 6.26 13.09
N ALA A 91 2.13 6.35 12.67
CA ALA A 91 2.49 6.78 11.32
C ALA A 91 1.96 5.79 10.26
N VAL A 92 2.05 4.48 10.52
CA VAL A 92 1.51 3.47 9.60
C VAL A 92 -0.01 3.57 9.50
N GLU A 93 -0.73 3.70 10.62
CA GLU A 93 -2.18 3.85 10.63
C GLU A 93 -2.63 5.08 9.85
N GLU A 94 -1.95 6.22 10.05
CA GLU A 94 -2.24 7.44 9.29
C GLU A 94 -2.02 7.24 7.79
N GLY A 95 -0.88 6.66 7.40
CA GLY A 95 -0.56 6.38 6.01
C GLY A 95 -1.55 5.42 5.35
N VAL A 96 -1.96 4.36 6.05
CA VAL A 96 -3.00 3.43 5.60
C VAL A 96 -4.35 4.15 5.42
N GLY A 97 -4.67 5.08 6.32
CA GLY A 97 -5.85 5.93 6.22
C GLY A 97 -5.84 6.82 4.97
N ILE A 98 -4.70 7.44 4.66
CA ILE A 98 -4.52 8.24 3.42
C ILE A 98 -4.71 7.36 2.18
N VAL A 99 -4.06 6.20 2.14
CA VAL A 99 -4.18 5.25 1.03
C VAL A 99 -5.62 4.79 0.83
N THR A 100 -6.29 4.38 1.91
CA THR A 100 -7.65 3.86 1.85
C THR A 100 -8.65 4.91 1.39
N ARG A 101 -8.55 6.16 1.90
CA ARG A 101 -9.38 7.27 1.40
C ARG A 101 -9.14 7.54 -0.08
N CYS A 102 -7.88 7.60 -0.51
CA CYS A 102 -7.55 7.81 -1.91
C CYS A 102 -8.14 6.73 -2.82
N LEU A 103 -8.00 5.46 -2.43
CA LEU A 103 -8.54 4.34 -3.21
C LEU A 103 -10.07 4.37 -3.28
N ASN A 104 -10.77 4.72 -2.21
CA ASN A 104 -12.22 4.89 -2.22
C ASN A 104 -12.65 6.05 -3.14
N ASP A 105 -11.97 7.20 -3.05
CA ASP A 105 -12.23 8.35 -3.93
C ASP A 105 -12.02 8.00 -5.40
N LEU A 106 -10.98 7.22 -5.73
CA LEU A 106 -10.74 6.72 -7.07
C LEU A 106 -11.86 5.77 -7.51
N LEU A 107 -12.32 4.87 -6.63
CA LEU A 107 -13.39 3.93 -6.95
C LEU A 107 -14.72 4.62 -7.24
N THR A 108 -15.05 5.70 -6.52
CA THR A 108 -16.27 6.48 -6.73
C THR A 108 -16.27 7.22 -8.07
N ARG A 109 -15.09 7.55 -8.60
CA ARG A 109 -14.92 8.31 -9.86
C ARG A 109 -14.85 7.40 -11.10
N GLU A 110 -14.86 6.08 -10.93
CA GLU A 110 -14.78 5.06 -12.00
C GLU A 110 -16.08 4.25 -12.13
#